data_AF-A0A7C6WG19-F1
#
_entry.id   AF-A0A7C6WG19-F1
#
_cell.length_a   1.000
_cell.length_b   1.000
_cell.length_c   1.000
_cell.angle_alpha   90.00
_cell.angle_beta   90.00
_cell.angle_gamma   90.00
#
_symmetry.space_group_name_H-M   'P 1'
#
loop_
_entity.id
_entity.type
_entity.pdbx_description
1 polymer ?
#
loop_
_entity_poly.entity_id
_entity_poly.type
_entity_poly.pdbx_seq_one_letter_code
_entity_poly.pdbx_strand_id
1 'polypeptide(L)'
;MKLNVKKTIYVGIAFLIISLFWQVYDNIIAKMLINTFGLNQFWSGIVMALDNVLALFLLPIFGMLSDKTKTKFGRRTPYIFFGVIVSAILFLGVAVVDSMQLKKIEEENIPIVVAATEIIDGEEVEGYLFDYDGATQKFFESKEEAERARADVVFEVTKNHSTNLVLFIVILFFVLIAMSIYRTPAVSLMPDVTPKPLRSKANAIINLMGALGGIVALGVMTFLAKDFQSYVLLFAIISGLMLVLLILFMNRVNERKLVKELEEEISHYDEDEIETDAASGDKLTKEVRLSFLLILASIVFWFMGYNAATTKFSVYAQNVLDMGFTLPLMVSYATAIVCFVPIGIIASKIGRRKT
;
A
#
# COMPACT_ATOMS: atom_id res chain seq x y z
N MET A 1 25.93 19.86 11.78
CA MET A 1 24.71 19.89 10.92
C MET A 1 23.42 19.71 11.74
N LYS A 2 22.35 20.46 11.42
CA LYS A 2 20.99 20.30 12.00
C LYS A 2 19.99 19.96 10.90
N LEU A 3 19.07 19.03 11.16
CA LEU A 3 18.07 18.64 10.15
C LEU A 3 17.05 19.75 9.93
N ASN A 4 16.80 20.09 8.66
CA ASN A 4 15.68 20.95 8.31
C ASN A 4 14.38 20.14 8.28
N VAL A 5 13.72 20.08 9.44
CA VAL A 5 12.47 19.34 9.64
C VAL A 5 11.39 19.78 8.65
N LYS A 6 11.27 21.08 8.37
CA LYS A 6 10.28 21.62 7.44
C LYS A 6 10.47 21.09 6.01
N LYS A 7 11.70 21.11 5.49
CA LYS A 7 12.02 20.54 4.17
C LYS A 7 11.75 19.03 4.14
N THR A 8 12.11 18.32 5.21
CA THR A 8 11.90 16.88 5.34
C THR A 8 10.41 16.52 5.31
N ILE A 9 9.56 17.29 6.01
CA ILE A 9 8.10 17.12 5.98
C ILE A 9 7.55 17.31 4.56
N TYR A 10 8.02 18.33 3.83
CA TYR A 10 7.60 18.55 2.44
C TYR A 10 7.99 17.41 1.51
N VAL A 11 9.20 16.87 1.64
CA VAL A 11 9.62 15.66 0.91
C VAL A 11 8.76 14.45 1.33
N GLY A 12 8.42 14.35 2.61
CA GLY A 12 7.55 13.31 3.17
C GLY A 12 6.10 13.31 2.66
N ILE A 13 5.64 14.37 1.99
CA ILE A 13 4.31 14.38 1.33
C ILE A 13 4.22 13.24 0.30
N ALA A 14 5.31 12.90 -0.39
CA ALA A 14 5.31 11.79 -1.33
C ALA A 14 5.04 10.44 -0.63
N PHE A 15 5.54 10.25 0.60
CA PHE A 15 5.25 9.06 1.40
C PHE A 15 3.81 9.04 1.94
N LEU A 16 3.24 10.21 2.20
CA LEU A 16 1.82 10.34 2.54
C LEU A 16 0.95 9.85 1.36
N ILE A 17 1.26 10.27 0.13
CA ILE A 17 0.59 9.79 -1.09
C ILE A 17 0.75 8.28 -1.27
N ILE A 18 1.97 7.76 -1.11
CA ILE A 18 2.26 6.32 -1.19
C ILE A 18 1.42 5.53 -0.18
N SER A 19 1.34 6.01 1.06
CA SER A 19 0.62 5.34 2.13
C SER A 19 -0.90 5.39 1.92
N LEU A 20 -1.45 6.52 1.46
CA LEU A 20 -2.86 6.63 1.08
C LEU A 20 -3.26 5.57 0.05
N PHE A 21 -2.43 5.44 -0.99
CA PHE A 21 -2.62 4.43 -2.03
C PHE A 21 -2.61 3.01 -1.44
N TRP A 22 -1.54 2.64 -0.72
CA TRP A 22 -1.36 1.28 -0.21
C TRP A 22 -2.44 0.88 0.79
N GLN A 23 -2.86 1.79 1.69
CA GLN A 23 -3.91 1.46 2.64
C GLN A 23 -5.23 1.11 1.96
N VAL A 24 -5.61 1.83 0.89
CA VAL A 24 -6.82 1.50 0.16
C VAL A 24 -6.61 0.25 -0.69
N TYR A 25 -5.46 0.11 -1.35
CA TYR A 25 -5.13 -1.05 -2.17
C TYR A 25 -5.18 -2.36 -1.36
N ASP A 26 -4.42 -2.44 -0.26
CA ASP A 26 -4.25 -3.66 0.53
C ASP A 26 -5.57 -4.11 1.18
N ASN A 27 -6.38 -3.15 1.64
CA ASN A 27 -7.59 -3.47 2.37
C ASN A 27 -8.81 -3.72 1.47
N ILE A 28 -8.90 -3.03 0.32
CA ILE A 28 -10.12 -3.05 -0.51
C ILE A 28 -9.98 -3.97 -1.73
N ILE A 29 -8.82 -4.07 -2.38
CA ILE A 29 -8.69 -4.89 -3.60
C ILE A 29 -8.95 -6.37 -3.30
N ALA A 30 -8.45 -6.88 -2.17
CA ALA A 30 -8.74 -8.24 -1.73
C ALA A 30 -10.25 -8.46 -1.51
N LYS A 31 -10.96 -7.47 -0.94
CA LYS A 31 -12.40 -7.49 -0.75
C LYS A 31 -13.16 -7.46 -2.08
N MET A 32 -12.76 -6.61 -3.04
CA MET A 32 -13.36 -6.58 -4.38
C MET A 32 -13.25 -7.95 -5.08
N LEU A 33 -12.07 -8.56 -5.04
CA LEU A 33 -11.82 -9.87 -5.66
C LEU A 33 -12.72 -10.97 -5.06
N ILE A 34 -12.98 -10.95 -3.76
CA ILE A 34 -13.79 -11.96 -3.07
C ILE A 34 -15.28 -11.60 -3.16
N ASN A 35 -15.69 -10.41 -2.72
CA ASN A 35 -17.09 -10.02 -2.54
C ASN A 35 -17.80 -9.71 -3.87
N THR A 36 -17.07 -9.13 -4.83
CA THR A 36 -17.62 -8.69 -6.13
C THR A 36 -17.30 -9.67 -7.25
N PHE A 37 -16.11 -10.27 -7.27
CA PHE A 37 -15.72 -11.22 -8.31
C PHE A 37 -15.86 -12.69 -7.90
N GLY A 38 -16.17 -13.00 -6.63
CA GLY A 38 -16.38 -14.38 -6.18
C GLY A 38 -15.11 -15.22 -6.17
N LEU A 39 -13.92 -14.62 -6.24
CA LEU A 39 -12.67 -15.38 -6.19
C LEU A 39 -12.45 -15.94 -4.80
N ASN A 40 -12.09 -17.21 -4.73
CA ASN A 40 -11.68 -17.83 -3.48
C ASN A 40 -10.37 -17.22 -2.92
N GLN A 41 -10.04 -17.63 -1.70
CA GLN A 41 -8.98 -17.00 -0.90
C GLN A 41 -7.60 -17.25 -1.52
N PHE A 42 -7.43 -18.39 -2.20
CA PHE A 42 -6.23 -18.74 -2.93
C PHE A 42 -6.02 -17.85 -4.16
N TRP A 43 -7.01 -17.74 -5.04
CA TRP A 43 -6.89 -16.94 -6.27
C TRP A 43 -6.79 -15.44 -6.00
N SER A 44 -7.58 -14.93 -5.06
CA SER A 44 -7.45 -13.55 -4.62
C SER A 44 -6.08 -13.30 -3.98
N GLY A 45 -5.51 -14.27 -3.27
CA GLY A 45 -4.13 -14.22 -2.75
C GLY A 45 -3.07 -14.14 -3.85
N ILE A 46 -3.21 -14.92 -4.92
CA ILE A 46 -2.31 -14.87 -6.09
C ILE A 46 -2.35 -13.49 -6.73
N VAL A 47 -3.55 -12.93 -6.97
CA VAL A 47 -3.69 -11.59 -7.56
C VAL A 47 -3.05 -10.53 -6.66
N MET A 48 -3.30 -10.60 -5.36
CA MET A 48 -2.69 -9.68 -4.40
C MET A 48 -1.17 -9.79 -4.41
N ALA A 49 -0.59 -10.98 -4.54
CA ALA A 49 0.87 -11.18 -4.56
C ALA A 49 1.56 -10.69 -5.85
N LEU A 50 0.82 -10.39 -6.93
CA LEU A 50 1.40 -9.89 -8.18
C LEU A 50 2.15 -8.58 -7.98
N ASP A 51 1.72 -7.72 -7.05
CA ASP A 51 2.36 -6.45 -6.75
C ASP A 51 3.83 -6.63 -6.32
N ASN A 52 4.10 -7.63 -5.47
CA ASN A 52 5.41 -7.94 -4.92
C ASN A 52 6.31 -8.53 -6.00
N VAL A 53 5.76 -9.38 -6.88
CA VAL A 53 6.48 -9.92 -8.04
C VAL A 53 6.86 -8.80 -9.00
N LEU A 54 5.92 -7.90 -9.32
CA LEU A 54 6.19 -6.76 -10.18
C LEU A 54 7.20 -5.81 -9.55
N ALA A 55 7.11 -5.56 -8.24
CA ALA A 55 8.04 -4.69 -7.53
C ALA A 55 9.50 -5.16 -7.62
N LEU A 56 9.75 -6.48 -7.66
CA LEU A 56 11.10 -7.04 -7.81
C LEU A 56 11.81 -6.51 -9.07
N PHE A 57 11.07 -6.30 -10.16
CA PHE A 57 11.62 -5.84 -11.43
C PHE A 57 11.42 -4.35 -11.65
N LEU A 58 10.23 -3.83 -11.34
CA LEU A 58 9.86 -2.45 -11.64
C LEU A 58 10.58 -1.45 -10.73
N LEU A 59 10.81 -1.76 -9.45
CA LEU A 59 11.50 -0.82 -8.57
C LEU A 59 12.95 -0.55 -9.03
N PRO A 60 13.79 -1.57 -9.30
CA PRO A 60 15.12 -1.32 -9.87
C PRO A 60 15.09 -0.58 -11.21
N ILE A 61 14.16 -0.94 -12.10
CA ILE A 61 14.03 -0.31 -13.43
C ILE A 61 13.73 1.19 -13.28
N PHE A 62 12.70 1.57 -12.51
CA PHE A 62 12.34 2.97 -12.35
C PHE A 62 13.34 3.76 -11.50
N GLY A 63 14.06 3.11 -10.59
CA GLY A 63 15.22 3.70 -9.92
C GLY A 63 16.28 4.14 -10.93
N MET A 64 16.76 3.20 -11.76
CA MET A 64 17.78 3.47 -12.78
C MET A 64 17.33 4.46 -13.85
N LEU A 65 16.07 4.39 -14.29
CA LEU A 65 15.51 5.34 -15.27
C LEU A 65 15.44 6.75 -14.69
N SER A 66 15.00 6.88 -13.44
CA SER A 66 14.93 8.15 -12.76
C SER A 66 16.32 8.75 -12.50
N ASP A 67 17.33 7.93 -12.19
CA ASP A 67 18.71 8.39 -11.99
C ASP A 67 19.28 9.11 -13.22
N LYS A 68 18.97 8.59 -14.42
CA LYS A 68 19.48 9.10 -15.70
C LYS A 68 18.75 10.35 -16.22
N THR A 69 17.62 10.69 -15.60
CA THR A 69 16.74 11.74 -16.10
C THR A 69 17.23 13.12 -15.68
N LYS A 70 17.30 14.05 -16.64
CA LYS A 70 17.70 15.45 -16.41
C LYS A 70 16.59 16.38 -16.88
N THR A 71 15.76 16.88 -15.97
CA THR A 71 14.70 17.86 -16.29
C THR A 71 14.82 19.11 -15.43
N LYS A 72 14.14 20.19 -15.83
CA LYS A 72 14.04 21.45 -15.08
C LYS A 72 13.47 21.31 -13.66
N PHE A 73 12.74 20.23 -13.40
CA PHE A 73 12.13 19.94 -12.10
C PHE A 73 12.99 19.02 -11.21
N GLY A 74 14.05 18.42 -11.76
CA GLY A 74 14.88 17.43 -11.07
C GLY A 74 14.94 16.10 -11.82
N ARG A 75 15.50 15.08 -11.18
CA ARG A 75 15.62 13.71 -11.68
C ARG A 75 14.44 12.84 -11.22
N ARG A 76 13.96 13.05 -9.98
CA ARG A 76 12.88 12.26 -9.36
C ARG A 76 11.49 12.84 -9.62
N THR A 77 11.38 14.15 -9.50
CA THR A 77 10.11 14.89 -9.50
C THR A 77 9.21 14.60 -10.72
N PRO A 78 9.70 14.49 -11.96
CA PRO A 78 8.86 14.15 -13.12
C PRO A 78 8.16 12.79 -13.00
N TYR A 79 8.86 11.78 -12.48
CA TYR A 79 8.29 10.44 -12.28
C TYR A 79 7.22 10.46 -11.20
N ILE A 80 7.45 11.22 -10.12
CA ILE A 80 6.44 11.43 -9.08
C ILE A 80 5.18 12.08 -9.67
N PHE A 81 5.36 13.13 -10.47
CA PHE A 81 4.25 13.85 -11.08
C PHE A 81 3.41 12.97 -12.01
N PHE A 82 4.02 12.37 -13.03
CA PHE A 82 3.27 11.55 -13.98
C PHE A 82 2.75 10.26 -13.36
N GLY A 83 3.55 9.60 -12.50
CA GLY A 83 3.16 8.37 -11.84
C GLY A 83 1.94 8.56 -10.94
N VAL A 84 1.91 9.62 -10.12
CA VAL A 84 0.76 9.88 -9.22
C VAL A 84 -0.51 10.22 -10.01
N ILE A 85 -0.41 11.02 -11.09
CA ILE A 85 -1.57 11.36 -11.93
C ILE A 85 -2.16 10.12 -12.59
N VAL A 86 -1.30 9.33 -13.26
CA VAL A 86 -1.74 8.11 -13.95
C VAL A 86 -2.30 7.11 -12.93
N SER A 87 -1.65 6.95 -11.78
CA SER A 87 -2.13 6.08 -10.71
C SER A 87 -3.49 6.52 -10.19
N ALA A 88 -3.71 7.82 -9.92
CA ALA A 88 -4.99 8.32 -9.42
C ALA A 88 -6.14 8.05 -10.41
N ILE A 89 -5.90 8.25 -11.71
CA ILE A 89 -6.91 7.98 -12.76
C ILE A 89 -7.23 6.49 -12.85
N LEU A 90 -6.19 5.65 -12.95
CA LEU A 90 -6.37 4.21 -13.09
C LEU A 90 -6.97 3.59 -11.81
N PHE A 91 -6.59 4.08 -10.63
CA PHE A 91 -7.10 3.60 -9.35
C PHE A 91 -8.59 3.86 -9.21
N LEU A 92 -9.07 5.04 -9.63
CA LEU A 92 -10.51 5.28 -9.78
C LEU A 92 -11.16 4.33 -10.80
N GLY A 93 -10.46 4.05 -11.91
CA GLY A 93 -10.90 3.08 -12.91
C GLY A 93 -11.16 1.68 -12.35
N VAL A 94 -10.31 1.20 -11.43
CA VAL A 94 -10.49 -0.09 -10.74
C VAL A 94 -11.84 -0.13 -10.01
N ALA A 95 -12.16 0.92 -9.24
CA ALA A 95 -13.42 0.99 -8.51
C ALA A 95 -14.65 1.11 -9.43
N VAL A 96 -14.50 1.76 -10.59
CA VAL A 96 -15.58 1.83 -11.58
C VAL A 96 -15.87 0.44 -12.15
N VAL A 97 -14.84 -0.34 -12.50
CA VAL A 97 -15.03 -1.70 -13.03
C VAL A 97 -15.58 -2.65 -11.98
N ASP A 98 -15.12 -2.56 -10.73
CA ASP A 98 -15.72 -3.26 -9.60
C ASP A 98 -17.22 -2.91 -9.47
N SER A 99 -17.58 -1.63 -9.53
CA SER A 99 -18.99 -1.20 -9.47
C SER A 99 -19.82 -1.65 -10.67
N MET A 100 -19.21 -1.86 -11.85
CA MET A 100 -19.90 -2.46 -13.00
C MET A 100 -20.23 -3.93 -12.73
N GLN A 101 -19.32 -4.67 -12.11
CA GLN A 101 -19.55 -6.05 -11.71
C GLN A 101 -20.58 -6.14 -10.59
N LEU A 102 -20.53 -5.25 -9.61
CA LEU A 102 -21.50 -5.20 -8.51
C LEU A 102 -22.94 -5.07 -9.02
N LYS A 103 -23.17 -4.21 -10.03
CA LYS A 103 -24.48 -4.08 -10.67
C LYS A 103 -24.98 -5.38 -11.29
N LYS A 104 -24.09 -6.23 -11.82
CA LYS A 104 -24.47 -7.55 -12.36
C LYS A 104 -24.89 -8.52 -11.27
N ILE A 105 -24.28 -8.44 -10.09
CA ILE A 105 -24.69 -9.21 -8.93
C ILE A 105 -26.07 -8.76 -8.43
N GLU A 106 -26.31 -7.44 -8.42
CA GLU A 106 -27.61 -6.85 -8.05
C GLU A 106 -28.73 -7.23 -9.02
N GLU A 107 -28.45 -7.26 -10.34
CA GLU A 107 -29.40 -7.70 -11.37
C GLU A 107 -29.87 -9.16 -11.16
N GLU A 108 -29.00 -10.03 -10.65
CA GLU A 108 -29.28 -11.43 -10.33
C GLU A 108 -29.92 -11.63 -8.93
N ASN A 109 -30.18 -10.54 -8.20
CA ASN A 109 -30.78 -10.54 -6.85
C ASN A 109 -30.05 -11.44 -5.85
N ILE A 110 -28.72 -11.54 -5.95
CA ILE A 110 -27.92 -12.35 -5.02
C ILE A 110 -27.86 -11.65 -3.66
N PRO A 111 -28.42 -12.24 -2.59
CA PRO A 111 -28.46 -11.60 -1.28
C PRO A 111 -27.07 -11.55 -0.62
N ILE A 112 -26.97 -10.72 0.42
CA ILE A 112 -25.84 -10.75 1.34
C ILE A 112 -26.07 -11.81 2.41
N VAL A 113 -24.98 -12.31 2.98
CA VAL A 113 -25.03 -13.21 4.14
C VAL A 113 -25.52 -12.42 5.35
N VAL A 114 -26.51 -12.94 6.07
CA VAL A 114 -27.06 -12.31 7.28
C VAL A 114 -26.96 -13.26 8.47
N ALA A 115 -26.72 -12.73 9.66
CA ALA A 115 -26.82 -13.53 10.87
C ALA A 115 -28.27 -14.00 11.07
N ALA A 116 -28.45 -15.25 11.44
CA ALA A 116 -29.76 -15.87 11.62
C ALA A 116 -29.69 -16.94 12.72
N THR A 117 -30.85 -17.28 13.28
CA THR A 117 -31.00 -18.39 14.21
C THR A 117 -31.95 -19.40 13.57
N GLU A 118 -31.53 -20.65 13.47
CA GLU A 118 -32.38 -21.76 13.01
C GLU A 118 -32.51 -22.83 14.09
N ILE A 119 -33.62 -23.57 14.03
CA ILE A 119 -33.87 -24.71 14.92
C ILE A 119 -33.42 -25.97 14.20
N ILE A 120 -32.31 -26.55 14.65
CA ILE A 120 -31.75 -27.80 14.12
C ILE A 120 -31.84 -28.85 15.23
N ASP A 121 -32.50 -29.98 14.94
CA ASP A 121 -32.71 -31.07 15.90
C ASP A 121 -33.35 -30.65 17.24
N GLY A 122 -34.11 -29.56 17.24
CA GLY A 122 -34.81 -29.04 18.42
C GLY A 122 -33.99 -28.08 19.29
N GLU A 123 -32.76 -27.75 18.89
CA GLU A 123 -31.92 -26.74 19.53
C GLU A 123 -31.83 -25.48 18.67
N GLU A 124 -31.82 -24.30 19.30
CA GLU A 124 -31.56 -23.02 18.62
C GLU A 124 -30.06 -22.91 18.32
N VAL A 125 -29.72 -22.84 17.04
CA VAL A 125 -28.35 -22.67 16.56
C VAL A 125 -28.21 -21.29 15.94
N GLU A 126 -27.31 -20.46 16.49
CA GLU A 126 -26.91 -19.20 15.88
C GLU A 126 -25.95 -19.47 14.71
N GLY A 127 -26.20 -18.83 13.57
CA GLY A 127 -25.41 -18.99 12.38
C GLY A 127 -25.69 -17.92 11.34
N TYR A 128 -25.58 -18.28 10.08
CA TYR A 128 -25.60 -17.36 8.95
C TYR A 128 -26.47 -17.91 7.82
N LEU A 129 -27.36 -17.07 7.31
CA LEU A 129 -28.27 -17.39 6.22
C LEU A 129 -27.81 -16.73 4.91
N PHE A 130 -27.72 -17.54 3.87
CA PHE A 130 -27.58 -17.16 2.48
C PHE A 130 -28.75 -17.78 1.69
N ASP A 131 -29.90 -17.12 1.75
CA ASP A 131 -31.14 -17.60 1.12
C ASP A 131 -31.17 -17.27 -0.38
N TYR A 132 -30.51 -18.10 -1.18
CA TYR A 132 -30.50 -17.99 -2.63
C TYR A 132 -30.87 -19.33 -3.26
N ASP A 133 -31.80 -19.33 -4.22
CA ASP A 133 -32.31 -20.57 -4.82
C ASP A 133 -31.26 -21.35 -5.62
N GLY A 134 -30.20 -20.68 -6.07
CA GLY A 134 -29.05 -21.32 -6.71
C GLY A 134 -28.01 -21.89 -5.72
N ALA A 135 -28.21 -21.75 -4.41
CA ALA A 135 -27.28 -22.26 -3.39
C ALA A 135 -27.62 -23.69 -2.99
N THR A 136 -26.59 -24.52 -2.76
CA THR A 136 -26.76 -25.92 -2.31
C THR A 136 -27.22 -26.04 -0.86
N GLN A 137 -26.95 -25.01 -0.06
CA GLN A 137 -27.24 -24.91 1.36
C GLN A 137 -27.52 -23.45 1.67
N LYS A 138 -28.51 -23.19 2.54
CA LYS A 138 -28.96 -21.83 2.88
C LYS A 138 -28.48 -21.40 4.27
N PHE A 139 -28.42 -22.28 5.26
CA PHE A 139 -27.94 -21.99 6.61
C PHE A 139 -26.55 -22.56 6.87
N PHE A 140 -25.67 -21.81 7.52
CA PHE A 140 -24.30 -22.19 7.85
C PHE A 140 -23.97 -21.81 9.29
N GLU A 141 -23.22 -22.66 10.00
CA GLU A 141 -22.77 -22.35 11.37
C GLU A 141 -21.68 -21.28 11.37
N SER A 142 -20.86 -21.21 10.31
CA SER A 142 -19.77 -20.24 10.19
C SER A 142 -20.01 -19.21 9.10
N LYS A 143 -19.64 -17.96 9.40
CA LYS A 143 -19.69 -16.83 8.45
C LYS A 143 -18.84 -17.10 7.22
N GLU A 144 -17.67 -17.70 7.41
CA GLU A 144 -16.73 -18.01 6.35
C GLU A 144 -17.32 -19.00 5.32
N GLU A 145 -18.03 -20.03 5.77
CA GLU A 145 -18.69 -20.98 4.88
C GLU A 145 -19.86 -20.35 4.12
N ALA A 146 -20.69 -19.54 4.79
CA ALA A 146 -21.77 -18.81 4.14
C ALA A 146 -21.23 -17.82 3.08
N GLU A 147 -20.18 -17.07 3.39
CA GLU A 147 -19.55 -16.15 2.45
C GLU A 147 -18.88 -16.89 1.29
N ARG A 148 -18.33 -18.09 1.53
CA ARG A 148 -17.77 -18.95 0.48
C ARG A 148 -18.87 -19.45 -0.46
N ALA A 149 -20.00 -19.92 0.07
CA ALA A 149 -21.14 -20.33 -0.74
C ALA A 149 -21.67 -19.17 -1.60
N ARG A 150 -21.75 -17.95 -1.04
CA ARG A 150 -22.07 -16.75 -1.81
C ARG A 150 -21.03 -16.46 -2.87
N ALA A 151 -19.73 -16.56 -2.55
CA ALA A 151 -18.65 -16.29 -3.49
C ALA A 151 -18.71 -17.24 -4.70
N ASP A 152 -19.04 -18.52 -4.49
CA ASP A 152 -19.19 -19.49 -5.58
C ASP A 152 -20.33 -19.10 -6.54
N VAL A 153 -21.48 -18.65 -6.01
CA VAL A 153 -22.59 -18.12 -6.82
C VAL A 153 -22.19 -16.86 -7.58
N VAL A 154 -21.52 -15.90 -6.92
CA VAL A 154 -21.02 -14.67 -7.56
C VAL A 154 -19.98 -14.98 -8.64
N PHE A 155 -19.18 -16.03 -8.46
CA PHE A 155 -18.20 -16.44 -9.44
C PHE A 155 -18.85 -16.98 -10.71
N GLU A 156 -20.01 -17.63 -10.63
CA GLU A 156 -20.79 -18.02 -11.82
C GLU A 156 -21.25 -16.79 -12.63
N VAL A 157 -21.73 -15.74 -11.95
CA VAL A 157 -22.03 -14.45 -12.61
C VAL A 157 -20.77 -13.86 -13.26
N THR A 158 -19.63 -13.96 -12.57
CA THR A 158 -18.34 -13.49 -13.08
C THR A 158 -17.87 -14.27 -14.30
N LYS A 159 -18.12 -15.59 -14.38
CA LYS A 159 -17.84 -16.39 -15.58
C LYS A 159 -18.68 -15.93 -16.77
N ASN A 160 -19.97 -15.71 -16.55
CA ASN A 160 -20.89 -15.21 -17.57
C ASN A 160 -20.52 -13.80 -18.06
N HIS A 161 -19.86 -13.00 -17.21
CA HIS A 161 -19.40 -11.64 -17.50
C HIS A 161 -17.89 -11.45 -17.31
N SER A 162 -17.12 -12.40 -17.86
CA SER A 162 -15.65 -12.46 -17.71
C SER A 162 -14.91 -11.18 -18.12
N THR A 163 -15.48 -10.37 -19.02
CA THR A 163 -14.92 -9.09 -19.45
C THR A 163 -14.63 -8.14 -18.28
N ASN A 164 -15.50 -8.10 -17.26
CA ASN A 164 -15.29 -7.22 -16.10
C ASN A 164 -14.08 -7.65 -15.28
N LEU A 165 -13.90 -8.97 -15.05
CA LEU A 165 -12.76 -9.50 -14.33
C LEU A 165 -11.45 -9.26 -15.11
N VAL A 166 -11.45 -9.54 -16.42
CA VAL A 166 -10.27 -9.29 -17.27
C VAL A 166 -9.91 -7.81 -17.26
N LEU A 167 -10.89 -6.92 -17.43
CA LEU A 167 -10.67 -5.48 -17.40
C LEU A 167 -10.14 -5.02 -16.03
N PHE A 168 -10.70 -5.55 -14.93
CA PHE A 168 -10.25 -5.26 -13.58
C PHE A 168 -8.78 -5.63 -13.39
N ILE A 169 -8.38 -6.87 -13.75
CA ILE A 169 -7.00 -7.35 -13.62
C ILE A 169 -6.04 -6.53 -14.50
N VAL A 170 -6.44 -6.19 -15.73
CA VAL A 170 -5.61 -5.37 -16.64
C VAL A 170 -5.42 -3.96 -16.10
N ILE A 171 -6.47 -3.30 -15.62
CA ILE A 171 -6.34 -1.96 -15.02
C ILE A 171 -5.50 -2.03 -13.76
N LEU A 172 -5.72 -3.04 -12.90
CA LEU A 172 -4.94 -3.25 -11.68
C LEU A 172 -3.45 -3.42 -11.99
N PHE A 173 -3.10 -4.17 -13.04
CA PHE A 173 -1.73 -4.31 -13.51
C PHE A 173 -1.10 -2.95 -13.89
N PHE A 174 -1.83 -2.11 -14.64
CA PHE A 174 -1.34 -0.77 -14.98
C PHE A 174 -1.28 0.17 -13.78
N VAL A 175 -2.19 0.04 -12.81
CA VAL A 175 -2.11 0.73 -11.51
C VAL A 175 -0.79 0.39 -10.81
N LEU A 176 -0.41 -0.89 -10.76
CA LEU A 176 0.83 -1.33 -10.10
C LEU A 176 2.09 -0.82 -10.81
N ILE A 177 2.05 -0.73 -12.15
CA ILE A 177 3.11 -0.06 -12.92
C ILE A 177 3.18 1.42 -12.56
N ALA A 178 2.04 2.13 -12.60
CA ALA A 178 1.96 3.55 -12.27
C ALA A 178 2.47 3.83 -10.84
N MET A 179 2.10 2.97 -9.89
CA MET A 179 2.59 3.01 -8.51
C MET A 179 4.12 2.86 -8.43
N SER A 180 4.67 1.90 -9.17
CA SER A 180 6.12 1.66 -9.22
C SER A 180 6.91 2.83 -9.81
N ILE A 181 6.33 3.55 -10.78
CA ILE A 181 6.91 4.74 -11.42
C ILE A 181 7.22 5.82 -10.39
N TYR A 182 6.30 6.13 -9.45
CA TYR A 182 6.52 7.20 -8.48
C TYR A 182 7.06 6.72 -7.14
N ARG A 183 6.77 5.49 -6.72
CA ARG A 183 7.22 4.95 -5.43
C ARG A 183 8.74 4.97 -5.32
N THR A 184 9.44 4.42 -6.31
CA THR A 184 10.91 4.33 -6.26
C THR A 184 11.57 5.70 -6.19
N PRO A 185 11.24 6.65 -7.10
CA PRO A 185 11.84 7.98 -7.08
C PRO A 185 11.50 8.80 -5.82
N ALA A 186 10.31 8.61 -5.25
CA ALA A 186 9.91 9.24 -4.00
C ALA A 186 10.74 8.72 -2.80
N VAL A 187 10.98 7.41 -2.72
CA VAL A 187 11.80 6.81 -1.66
C VAL A 187 13.26 7.23 -1.79
N SER A 188 13.79 7.31 -3.01
CA SER A 188 15.17 7.75 -3.26
C SER A 188 15.37 9.26 -3.11
N LEU A 189 14.30 10.07 -3.19
CA LEU A 189 14.41 11.53 -3.06
C LEU A 189 14.94 11.95 -1.68
N MET A 190 14.58 11.26 -0.60
CA MET A 190 15.04 11.61 0.75
C MET A 190 16.57 11.55 0.89
N PRO A 191 17.27 10.44 0.57
CA PRO A 191 18.71 10.38 0.68
C PRO A 191 19.42 11.33 -0.29
N ASP A 192 18.78 11.69 -1.41
CA ASP A 192 19.30 12.65 -2.41
C ASP A 192 19.29 14.10 -1.91
N VAL A 193 18.45 14.44 -0.91
CA VAL A 193 18.32 15.82 -0.37
C VAL A 193 18.65 15.92 1.12
N THR A 194 19.19 14.86 1.72
CA THR A 194 19.51 14.80 3.15
C THR A 194 20.95 14.36 3.40
N PRO A 195 21.73 15.11 4.21
CA PRO A 195 23.10 14.73 4.59
C PRO A 195 23.17 13.35 5.26
N LYS A 196 24.22 12.56 4.96
CA LYS A 196 24.41 11.18 5.47
C LYS A 196 24.17 11.04 6.99
N PRO A 197 24.74 11.89 7.87
CA PRO A 197 24.56 11.76 9.33
C PRO A 197 23.12 11.98 9.79
N LEU A 198 22.32 12.71 9.02
CA LEU A 198 20.95 13.10 9.36
C LEU A 198 19.88 12.21 8.72
N ARG A 199 20.26 11.32 7.78
CA ARG A 199 19.32 10.41 7.07
C ARG A 199 18.45 9.57 8.00
N SER A 200 18.97 9.13 9.14
CA SER A 200 18.17 8.36 10.12
C SER A 200 17.02 9.17 10.72
N LYS A 201 17.30 10.43 11.08
CA LYS A 201 16.29 11.34 11.64
C LYS A 201 15.27 11.73 10.58
N ALA A 202 15.72 11.96 9.34
CA ALA A 202 14.84 12.23 8.22
C ALA A 202 13.92 11.03 7.91
N ASN A 203 14.45 9.81 7.94
CA ASN A 203 13.65 8.60 7.75
C ASN A 203 12.54 8.46 8.80
N ALA A 204 12.81 8.80 10.06
CA ALA A 204 11.79 8.80 11.11
C ALA A 204 10.64 9.79 10.81
N ILE A 205 10.97 11.00 10.35
CA ILE A 205 9.97 12.02 9.96
C ILE A 205 9.17 11.57 8.74
N ILE A 206 9.80 10.94 7.77
CA ILE A 206 9.12 10.46 6.57
C ILE A 206 8.20 9.28 6.88
N ASN A 207 8.63 8.34 7.72
CA ASN A 207 7.76 7.25 8.19
C ASN A 207 6.56 7.79 8.99
N LEU A 208 6.76 8.84 9.79
CA LEU A 208 5.67 9.56 10.44
C LEU A 208 4.67 10.11 9.42
N MET A 209 5.15 10.75 8.35
CA MET A 209 4.31 11.26 7.25
C MET A 209 3.55 10.14 6.53
N GLY A 210 4.19 9.00 6.30
CA GLY A 210 3.54 7.81 5.77
C GLY A 210 2.45 7.28 6.70
N ALA A 211 2.72 7.19 8.00
CA ALA A 211 1.72 6.75 8.97
C ALA A 211 0.51 7.70 9.07
N LEU A 212 0.74 9.01 9.00
CA LEU A 212 -0.35 9.99 8.90
C LEU A 212 -1.21 9.76 7.64
N GLY A 213 -0.58 9.51 6.49
CA GLY A 213 -1.30 9.15 5.27
C GLY A 213 -2.14 7.90 5.44
N GLY A 214 -1.62 6.90 6.16
CA GLY A 214 -2.34 5.66 6.44
C GLY A 214 -3.57 5.89 7.33
N ILE A 215 -3.45 6.70 8.38
CA ILE A 215 -4.58 7.08 9.23
C ILE A 215 -5.64 7.83 8.45
N VAL A 216 -5.25 8.75 7.56
CA VAL A 216 -6.22 9.47 6.73
C VAL A 216 -6.97 8.50 5.81
N ALA A 217 -6.28 7.55 5.17
CA ALA A 217 -6.93 6.52 4.35
C ALA A 217 -7.92 5.67 5.16
N LEU A 218 -7.50 5.19 6.33
CA LEU A 218 -8.33 4.38 7.23
C LEU A 218 -9.52 5.16 7.76
N GLY A 219 -9.35 6.44 8.08
CA GLY A 219 -10.44 7.33 8.47
C GLY A 219 -11.49 7.47 7.37
N VAL A 220 -11.07 7.72 6.12
CA VAL A 220 -11.98 7.79 4.97
C VAL A 220 -12.67 6.44 4.74
N MET A 221 -11.93 5.33 4.81
CA MET A 221 -12.48 3.97 4.67
C MET A 221 -13.49 3.64 5.75
N THR A 222 -13.30 4.09 7.00
CA THR A 222 -14.26 3.82 8.09
C THR A 222 -15.68 4.29 7.76
N PHE A 223 -15.82 5.38 6.99
CA PHE A 223 -17.14 5.90 6.61
C PHE A 223 -17.64 5.39 5.25
N LEU A 224 -16.73 5.06 4.33
CA LEU A 224 -17.06 4.82 2.92
C LEU A 224 -16.78 3.39 2.44
N ALA A 225 -15.97 2.61 3.14
CA ALA A 225 -15.67 1.22 2.78
C ALA A 225 -16.71 0.27 3.38
N LYS A 226 -17.96 0.41 2.92
CA LYS A 226 -19.05 -0.49 3.31
C LYS A 226 -19.03 -1.73 2.41
N ASP A 227 -19.19 -2.90 3.03
CA ASP A 227 -19.17 -4.16 2.31
C ASP A 227 -20.39 -4.29 1.39
N PHE A 228 -20.19 -4.97 0.26
CA PHE A 228 -21.19 -5.18 -0.79
C PHE A 228 -21.79 -3.88 -1.37
N GLN A 229 -21.09 -2.74 -1.21
CA GLN A 229 -21.47 -1.45 -1.79
C GLN A 229 -20.37 -0.93 -2.73
N SER A 230 -20.75 0.01 -3.60
CA SER A 230 -19.80 0.61 -4.55
C SER A 230 -18.71 1.41 -3.83
N TYR A 231 -17.45 1.05 -4.09
CA TYR A 231 -16.29 1.77 -3.57
C TYR A 231 -15.89 3.00 -4.42
N VAL A 232 -16.66 3.36 -5.46
CA VAL A 232 -16.31 4.46 -6.38
C VAL A 232 -16.08 5.78 -5.66
N LEU A 233 -16.95 6.12 -4.70
CA LEU A 233 -16.81 7.37 -3.93
C LEU A 233 -15.54 7.39 -3.08
N LEU A 234 -15.21 6.26 -2.43
CA LEU A 234 -13.99 6.09 -1.65
C LEU A 234 -12.76 6.34 -2.53
N PHE A 235 -12.68 5.66 -3.68
CA PHE A 235 -11.53 5.79 -4.59
C PHE A 235 -11.47 7.16 -5.24
N ALA A 236 -12.60 7.80 -5.52
CA ALA A 236 -12.64 9.16 -6.04
C ALA A 236 -12.07 10.18 -5.04
N ILE A 237 -12.47 10.09 -3.77
CA ILE A 237 -11.94 10.95 -2.70
C ILE A 237 -10.45 10.73 -2.50
N ILE A 238 -10.00 9.48 -2.45
CA ILE A 238 -8.59 9.14 -2.26
C ILE A 238 -7.75 9.61 -3.46
N SER A 239 -8.21 9.37 -4.68
CA SER A 239 -7.55 9.84 -5.90
C SER A 239 -7.49 11.38 -5.95
N GLY A 240 -8.57 12.06 -5.59
CA GLY A 240 -8.60 13.52 -5.46
C GLY A 240 -7.60 14.03 -4.41
N LEU A 241 -7.54 13.39 -3.24
CA LEU A 241 -6.60 13.72 -2.19
C LEU A 241 -5.15 13.51 -2.63
N MET A 242 -4.85 12.41 -3.34
CA MET A 242 -3.53 12.16 -3.93
C MET A 242 -3.12 13.29 -4.88
N LEU A 243 -4.03 13.78 -5.72
CA LEU A 243 -3.76 14.90 -6.63
C LEU A 243 -3.56 16.23 -5.88
N VAL A 244 -4.35 16.50 -4.85
CA VAL A 244 -4.16 17.69 -3.99
C VAL A 244 -2.80 17.67 -3.31
N LEU A 245 -2.40 16.52 -2.77
CA LEU A 245 -1.09 16.33 -2.15
C LEU A 245 0.04 16.40 -3.17
N LEU A 246 -0.17 15.92 -4.39
CA LEU A 246 0.79 16.10 -5.48
C LEU A 246 0.98 17.58 -5.80
N ILE A 247 -0.10 18.36 -5.91
CA ILE A 247 -0.02 19.82 -6.13
C ILE A 247 0.76 20.47 -4.97
N LEU A 248 0.47 20.09 -3.73
CA LEU A 248 1.20 20.58 -2.56
C LEU A 248 2.69 20.22 -2.62
N PHE A 249 3.01 18.98 -2.99
CA PHE A 249 4.38 18.50 -3.18
C PHE A 249 5.10 19.33 -4.26
N MET A 250 4.50 19.49 -5.45
CA MET A 250 5.08 20.25 -6.56
C MET A 250 5.31 21.73 -6.21
N ASN A 251 4.44 22.32 -5.38
CA ASN A 251 4.56 23.70 -4.95
C ASN A 251 5.62 23.91 -3.84
N ARG A 252 5.86 22.90 -3.01
CA ARG A 252 6.74 23.01 -1.83
C ARG A 252 8.11 22.37 -2.02
N VAL A 253 8.24 21.42 -2.93
CA VAL A 253 9.47 20.66 -3.17
C VAL A 253 10.06 21.10 -4.51
N ASN A 254 11.18 21.81 -4.44
CA ASN A 254 12.02 22.09 -5.59
C ASN A 254 13.29 21.24 -5.47
N GLU A 255 13.27 20.05 -6.06
CA GLU A 255 14.35 19.06 -5.96
C GLU A 255 15.71 19.66 -6.34
N ARG A 256 15.79 20.40 -7.45
CA ARG A 256 17.06 21.02 -7.90
C ARG A 256 17.63 21.96 -6.85
N LYS A 257 16.79 22.81 -6.27
CA LYS A 257 17.22 23.75 -5.23
C LYS A 257 17.69 22.99 -3.98
N LEU A 258 16.96 21.97 -3.57
CA LEU A 258 17.31 21.17 -2.38
C LEU A 258 18.63 20.40 -2.56
N VAL A 259 18.86 19.81 -3.74
CA VAL A 259 20.11 19.13 -4.07
C VAL A 259 21.26 20.12 -4.09
N LYS A 260 21.08 21.31 -4.70
CA LYS A 260 22.13 22.35 -4.73
C LYS A 260 22.48 22.85 -3.32
N GLU A 261 21.48 23.09 -2.48
CA GLU A 261 21.69 23.49 -1.09
C GLU A 261 22.42 22.40 -0.29
N LEU A 262 22.15 21.12 -0.56
CA LEU A 262 22.88 20.00 0.04
C LEU A 262 24.34 19.97 -0.42
N GLU A 263 24.58 20.15 -1.73
CA GLU A 263 25.95 20.21 -2.29
C GLU A 263 26.75 21.36 -1.68
N GLU A 264 26.14 22.55 -1.55
CA GLU A 264 26.75 23.72 -0.90
C GLU A 264 26.99 23.51 0.61
N GLU A 265 26.09 22.81 1.30
CA GLU A 265 26.27 22.46 2.72
C GLU A 265 27.42 21.46 2.87
N ILE A 266 27.47 20.40 2.05
CA ILE A 266 28.55 19.41 2.08
C ILE A 266 29.90 20.07 1.76
N SER A 267 29.98 20.92 0.73
CA SER A 267 31.24 21.58 0.37
C SER A 267 31.78 22.53 1.45
N HIS A 268 30.90 23.12 2.28
CA HIS A 268 31.31 23.92 3.44
C HIS A 268 31.86 23.09 4.60
N TYR A 269 31.51 21.79 4.67
CA TYR A 269 31.99 20.88 5.71
C TYR A 269 33.18 20.02 5.23
N ASP A 270 33.31 19.78 3.93
CA ASP A 270 34.38 18.98 3.31
C ASP A 270 35.77 19.67 3.31
N GLU A 271 35.91 20.92 3.78
CA GLU A 271 37.24 21.49 4.10
C GLU A 271 37.88 20.88 5.36
N ASP A 272 37.11 20.22 6.24
CA ASP A 272 37.61 19.78 7.55
C ASP A 272 37.68 18.25 7.78
N GLU A 273 37.11 17.39 6.93
CA GLU A 273 37.24 15.93 7.12
C GLU A 273 36.89 15.12 5.86
N ILE A 274 37.88 14.91 4.98
CA ILE A 274 37.72 14.00 3.84
C ILE A 274 38.03 12.56 4.28
N GLU A 275 37.01 11.85 4.77
CA GLU A 275 36.86 10.43 4.47
C GLU A 275 35.84 10.29 3.33
N THR A 276 36.30 10.59 2.12
CA THR A 276 35.63 10.09 0.92
C THR A 276 35.80 8.58 0.89
N ASP A 277 34.84 7.86 1.47
CA ASP A 277 34.48 6.52 1.01
C ASP A 277 33.95 6.65 -0.41
N ALA A 278 34.88 6.87 -1.35
CA ALA A 278 34.67 6.61 -2.74
C ALA A 278 34.31 5.13 -2.83
N ALA A 279 33.10 4.86 -3.30
CA ALA A 279 32.64 3.51 -3.60
C ALA A 279 33.63 2.88 -4.61
N SER A 280 34.64 2.18 -4.09
CA SER A 280 35.53 1.38 -4.90
C SER A 280 34.67 0.27 -5.49
N GLY A 281 34.69 0.15 -6.82
CA GLY A 281 34.08 -0.94 -7.56
C GLY A 281 34.78 -2.28 -7.32
N ASP A 282 35.35 -2.49 -6.13
CA ASP A 282 36.02 -3.71 -5.77
C ASP A 282 35.01 -4.82 -5.50
N LYS A 283 35.33 -6.01 -6.02
CA LYS A 283 34.54 -7.21 -5.80
C LYS A 283 34.40 -7.43 -4.29
N LEU A 284 33.15 -7.32 -3.79
CA LEU A 284 32.79 -7.61 -2.40
C LEU A 284 33.55 -8.87 -1.92
N THR A 285 34.27 -8.76 -0.80
CA THR A 285 34.96 -9.90 -0.19
C THR A 285 33.95 -11.01 0.14
N LYS A 286 34.39 -12.26 0.22
CA LYS A 286 33.48 -13.39 0.48
C LYS A 286 32.65 -13.19 1.75
N GLU A 287 33.26 -12.62 2.80
CA GLU A 287 32.59 -12.30 4.07
C GLU A 287 31.54 -11.21 3.91
N VAL A 288 31.84 -10.12 3.17
CA VAL A 288 30.87 -9.05 2.90
C VAL A 288 29.72 -9.57 2.03
N ARG A 289 29.98 -10.46 1.07
CA ARG A 289 28.91 -11.12 0.29
C ARG A 289 28.02 -11.99 1.15
N LEU A 290 28.59 -12.77 2.06
CA LEU A 290 27.80 -13.60 2.97
C LEU A 290 26.94 -12.74 3.89
N SER A 291 27.50 -11.68 4.48
CA SER A 291 26.74 -10.73 5.29
C SER A 291 25.62 -10.06 4.48
N PHE A 292 25.91 -9.62 3.25
CA PHE A 292 24.93 -9.06 2.33
C PHE A 292 23.78 -10.05 2.03
N LEU A 293 24.11 -11.31 1.72
CA LEU A 293 23.12 -12.36 1.45
C LEU A 293 22.26 -12.67 2.69
N LEU A 294 22.85 -12.71 3.89
CA LEU A 294 22.12 -12.93 5.14
C LEU A 294 21.17 -11.76 5.45
N ILE A 295 21.60 -10.51 5.22
CA ILE A 295 20.74 -9.33 5.37
C ILE A 295 19.59 -9.38 4.36
N LEU A 296 19.88 -9.71 3.09
CA LEU A 296 18.86 -9.86 2.06
C LEU A 296 17.85 -10.96 2.43
N ALA A 297 18.32 -12.12 2.89
CA ALA A 297 17.47 -13.22 3.34
C ALA A 297 16.58 -12.81 4.53
N SER A 298 17.14 -12.11 5.52
CA SER A 298 16.37 -11.58 6.66
C SER A 298 15.27 -10.62 6.20
N ILE A 299 15.58 -9.70 5.29
CA ILE A 299 14.59 -8.77 4.71
C ILE A 299 13.49 -9.55 3.98
N VAL A 300 13.86 -10.56 3.18
CA VAL A 300 12.90 -11.41 2.45
C VAL A 300 11.96 -12.14 3.41
N PHE A 301 12.50 -12.83 4.43
CA PHE A 301 11.67 -13.56 5.39
C PHE A 301 10.77 -12.64 6.22
N TRP A 302 11.29 -11.47 6.60
CA TRP A 302 10.48 -10.46 7.30
C TRP A 302 9.34 -9.96 6.42
N PHE A 303 9.60 -9.61 5.16
CA PHE A 303 8.55 -9.18 4.22
C PHE A 303 7.55 -10.28 3.94
N MET A 304 7.99 -11.54 3.82
CA MET A 304 7.12 -12.68 3.61
C MET A 304 6.15 -12.87 4.79
N GLY A 305 6.66 -12.83 6.03
CA GLY A 305 5.82 -12.89 7.22
C GLY A 305 4.87 -11.70 7.35
N TYR A 306 5.36 -10.49 7.07
CA TYR A 306 4.55 -9.27 7.11
C TYR A 306 3.41 -9.30 6.10
N ASN A 307 3.70 -9.56 4.81
CA ASN A 307 2.69 -9.60 3.76
C ASN A 307 1.67 -10.73 3.99
N ALA A 308 2.11 -11.90 4.46
CA ALA A 308 1.20 -13.00 4.80
C ALA A 308 0.17 -12.58 5.87
N ALA A 309 0.59 -11.77 6.85
CA ALA A 309 -0.30 -11.27 7.90
C ALA A 309 -1.20 -10.11 7.43
N THR A 310 -0.68 -9.18 6.62
CA THR A 310 -1.40 -7.93 6.29
C THR A 310 -2.34 -8.05 5.10
N THR A 311 -2.00 -8.82 4.06
CA THR A 311 -2.76 -8.89 2.80
C THR A 311 -4.20 -9.38 2.97
N LYS A 312 -4.45 -10.21 3.99
CA LYS A 312 -5.79 -10.74 4.29
C LYS A 312 -6.34 -10.27 5.63
N PHE A 313 -5.70 -9.31 6.27
CA PHE A 313 -6.14 -8.79 7.56
C PHE A 313 -7.55 -8.21 7.48
N SER A 314 -7.89 -7.50 6.39
CA SER A 314 -9.22 -6.90 6.23
C SER A 314 -10.34 -7.94 6.12
N VAL A 315 -10.06 -9.07 5.47
CA VAL A 315 -10.99 -10.21 5.36
C VAL A 315 -11.07 -10.96 6.69
N TYR A 316 -9.93 -11.19 7.35
CA TYR A 316 -9.88 -11.86 8.65
C TYR A 316 -10.65 -11.09 9.74
N ALA A 317 -10.47 -9.77 9.81
CA ALA A 317 -11.17 -8.94 10.78
C ALA A 317 -12.70 -9.03 10.62
N GLN A 318 -13.19 -9.14 9.38
CA GLN A 318 -14.60 -9.28 9.08
C GLN A 318 -15.14 -10.69 9.36
N ASN A 319 -14.41 -11.73 8.93
CA ASN A 319 -14.95 -13.09 8.86
C ASN A 319 -14.76 -13.87 10.15
N VAL A 320 -13.72 -13.54 10.92
CA VAL A 320 -13.33 -14.28 12.14
C VAL A 320 -13.53 -13.45 13.40
N LEU A 321 -13.15 -12.16 13.36
CA LEU A 321 -13.26 -11.27 14.53
C LEU A 321 -14.60 -10.53 14.62
N ASP A 322 -15.44 -10.65 13.59
CA ASP A 322 -16.71 -9.94 13.42
C ASP A 322 -16.63 -8.43 13.75
N MET A 323 -15.56 -7.78 13.29
CA MET A 323 -15.31 -6.36 13.53
C MET A 323 -14.81 -5.63 12.27
N GLY A 324 -14.96 -4.31 12.28
CA GLY A 324 -14.39 -3.46 11.23
C GLY A 324 -12.86 -3.49 11.22
N PHE A 325 -12.26 -3.72 10.05
CA PHE A 325 -10.80 -3.81 9.89
C PHE A 325 -10.06 -2.49 10.15
N THR A 326 -10.73 -1.34 10.06
CA THR A 326 -10.08 -0.04 10.14
C THR A 326 -9.61 0.32 11.55
N LEU A 327 -10.39 -0.01 12.59
CA LEU A 327 -10.06 0.38 13.97
C LEU A 327 -8.75 -0.28 14.48
N PRO A 328 -8.55 -1.61 14.37
CA PRO A 328 -7.27 -2.24 14.77
C PRO A 328 -6.06 -1.65 14.03
N LEU A 329 -6.21 -1.39 12.72
CA LEU A 329 -5.14 -0.79 11.91
C LEU A 329 -4.86 0.66 12.34
N MET A 330 -5.90 1.45 12.64
CA MET A 330 -5.73 2.82 13.14
C MET A 330 -4.98 2.84 14.47
N VAL A 331 -5.28 1.90 15.38
CA VAL A 331 -4.54 1.76 16.64
C VAL A 331 -3.07 1.44 16.36
N SER A 332 -2.78 0.48 15.47
CA SER A 332 -1.41 0.14 15.06
C SER A 332 -0.65 1.34 14.50
N TYR A 333 -1.27 2.11 13.61
CA TYR A 333 -0.68 3.33 13.05
C TYR A 333 -0.48 4.43 14.10
N ALA A 334 -1.43 4.62 15.03
CA ALA A 334 -1.29 5.56 16.13
C ALA A 334 -0.11 5.19 17.04
N THR A 335 0.04 3.90 17.36
CA THR A 335 1.21 3.39 18.10
C THR A 335 2.50 3.66 17.32
N ALA A 336 2.53 3.39 16.01
CA ALA A 336 3.70 3.65 15.17
C ALA A 336 4.11 5.14 15.18
N ILE A 337 3.14 6.05 15.08
CA ILE A 337 3.36 7.51 15.16
C ILE A 337 4.04 7.90 16.48
N VAL A 338 3.55 7.36 17.60
CA VAL A 338 4.12 7.61 18.94
C VAL A 338 5.54 7.05 19.04
N CYS A 339 5.81 5.90 18.41
CA CYS A 339 7.10 5.21 18.50
C CYS A 339 8.18 5.73 17.54
N PHE A 340 7.85 6.29 16.36
CA PHE A 340 8.86 6.65 15.35
C PHE A 340 9.88 7.67 15.82
N VAL A 341 9.45 8.71 16.54
CA VAL A 341 10.34 9.78 17.01
C VAL A 341 11.28 9.26 18.12
N PRO A 342 10.80 8.61 19.19
CA PRO A 342 11.66 7.98 20.20
C PRO A 342 12.65 6.98 19.60
N ILE A 343 12.20 6.07 18.74
CA ILE A 343 13.07 5.06 18.10
C ILE A 343 14.15 5.74 17.25
N GLY A 344 13.81 6.78 16.48
CA GLY A 344 14.78 7.54 15.70
C GLY A 344 15.87 8.20 16.56
N ILE A 345 15.51 8.67 17.76
CA ILE A 345 16.47 9.24 18.72
C ILE A 345 17.35 8.13 19.30
N ILE A 346 16.76 7.01 19.74
CA ILE A 346 17.47 5.87 20.35
C ILE A 346 18.47 5.25 19.35
N ALA A 347 18.03 5.00 18.11
CA ALA A 347 18.87 4.45 17.05
C ALA A 347 20.09 5.33 16.74
N SER A 348 19.95 6.66 16.89
CA SER A 348 21.07 7.59 16.72
C SER A 348 22.10 7.57 17.86
N LYS A 349 21.72 7.08 19.06
CA LYS A 349 22.60 6.99 20.23
C LYS A 349 23.27 5.61 20.38
N ILE A 350 22.52 4.53 20.15
CA ILE A 350 22.97 3.15 20.41
C ILE A 350 23.63 2.50 19.17
N GLY A 351 23.34 3.05 17.97
CA GLY A 351 23.87 2.58 16.70
C GLY A 351 22.99 1.52 16.04
N ARG A 352 22.80 1.66 14.72
CA ARG A 352 21.84 0.89 13.87
C ARG A 352 21.99 -0.63 13.89
N ARG A 353 23.13 -1.16 14.33
CA ARG A 353 23.36 -2.62 14.38
C ARG A 353 22.74 -3.26 15.63
N LYS A 354 22.55 -2.48 16.70
CA LYS A 354 22.08 -2.95 18.02
C LYS A 354 20.62 -2.59 18.30
N THR A 355 19.98 -1.84 17.40
CA THR A 355 18.59 -1.36 17.45
C THR A 355 17.93 -1.71 16.13
#